data_AF-A0A2E7CVP2-F1
#
_entry.id   AF-A0A2E7CVP2-F1
#
_cell.length_a   1.000
_cell.length_b   1.000
_cell.length_c   1.000
_cell.angle_alpha   90.00
_cell.angle_beta   90.00
_cell.angle_gamma   90.00
#
_symmetry.space_group_name_H-M   'P 1'
#
loop_
_entity.id
_entity.type
_entity.pdbx_description
1 polymer ?
#
loop_
_entity_poly.entity_id
_entity_poly.type
_entity_poly.pdbx_seq_one_letter_code
_entity_poly.pdbx_strand_id
1 'polypeptide(L)'
;MKKIIAILISFASTSIISQNVPINFETNGNGANWTWTTFENDLNPPLEIIANPDVSGINTSSTVAKYTALQNGNPWAGFESMHGADIGSFSFNSSNCTVKIMVWKSVISDVGLKFVSPSSAAQPEIKIPNTKINEWEEIVFDFSSLIGVFPEIVDQIVVFPDFDLNGRTQDNIIYIDNIYGSVTNTSITENKTNAIQVFPIPSNGVFNITSKGNNVRQLVVYDLTGSEIFKKPMINNNCQIDLTNKIAKGSYLIKFTDENGNLIATKKVSID
;
A
#
# COMPACT_ATOMS: atom_id res chain seq x y z
N MET A 1 -20.17 47.85 -31.87
CA MET A 1 -20.31 47.22 -30.53
C MET A 1 -20.14 45.71 -30.69
N LYS A 2 -18.95 45.16 -30.38
CA LYS A 2 -18.72 43.70 -30.41
C LYS A 2 -19.03 43.15 -29.02
N LYS A 3 -20.05 42.31 -28.89
CA LYS A 3 -20.39 41.60 -27.65
C LYS A 3 -19.42 40.44 -27.49
N ILE A 4 -18.55 40.50 -26.50
CA ILE A 4 -17.72 39.37 -26.07
C ILE A 4 -18.57 38.54 -25.11
N ILE A 5 -18.90 37.31 -25.51
CA ILE A 5 -19.55 36.32 -24.64
C ILE A 5 -18.40 35.56 -23.95
N ALA A 6 -18.26 35.74 -22.64
CA ALA A 6 -17.38 34.94 -21.82
C ALA A 6 -18.10 33.65 -21.42
N ILE A 7 -17.59 32.51 -21.89
CA ILE A 7 -18.06 31.17 -21.48
C ILE A 7 -17.33 30.82 -20.17
N LEU A 8 -18.08 30.75 -19.08
CA LEU A 8 -17.60 30.28 -17.78
C LEU A 8 -17.60 28.74 -17.81
N ILE A 9 -16.44 28.12 -17.96
CA ILE A 9 -16.28 26.66 -17.85
C ILE A 9 -16.18 26.33 -16.36
N SER A 10 -17.27 25.86 -15.76
CA SER A 10 -17.24 25.30 -14.41
C SER A 10 -16.55 23.93 -14.47
N PHE A 11 -15.34 23.84 -13.95
CA PHE A 11 -14.71 22.56 -13.61
C PHE A 11 -15.51 21.94 -12.46
N ALA A 12 -16.37 20.97 -12.76
CA ALA A 12 -16.93 20.09 -11.74
C ALA A 12 -15.82 19.16 -11.28
N SER A 13 -15.21 19.43 -10.12
CA SER A 13 -14.30 18.49 -9.48
C SER A 13 -15.09 17.27 -9.04
N THR A 14 -14.94 16.16 -9.75
CA THR A 14 -15.42 14.86 -9.26
C THR A 14 -14.60 14.49 -8.03
N SER A 15 -15.19 14.56 -6.84
CA SER A 15 -14.56 14.03 -5.63
C SER A 15 -14.35 12.53 -5.83
N ILE A 16 -13.10 12.10 -5.85
CA ILE A 16 -12.77 10.67 -5.87
C ILE A 16 -13.14 10.14 -4.48
N ILE A 17 -14.13 9.27 -4.43
CA ILE A 17 -14.54 8.54 -3.23
C ILE A 17 -13.52 7.39 -3.06
N SER A 18 -12.68 7.48 -2.03
CA SER A 18 -11.69 6.46 -1.71
C SER A 18 -11.37 6.49 -0.23
N GLN A 19 -11.03 5.32 0.30
CA GLN A 19 -10.54 5.16 1.66
C GLN A 19 -9.05 5.50 1.77
N ASN A 20 -8.64 6.03 2.92
CA ASN A 20 -7.26 6.31 3.28
C ASN A 20 -6.66 5.10 3.99
N VAL A 21 -6.10 4.16 3.22
CA VAL A 21 -5.57 2.87 3.71
C VAL A 21 -4.18 2.58 3.11
N PRO A 22 -3.36 1.71 3.76
CA PRO A 22 -3.60 1.07 5.06
C PRO A 22 -3.52 2.06 6.21
N ILE A 23 -4.16 1.73 7.34
CA ILE A 23 -4.02 2.47 8.61
C ILE A 23 -2.89 1.79 9.38
N ASN A 24 -1.75 2.47 9.48
CA ASN A 24 -0.50 1.88 9.98
C ASN A 24 0.10 2.66 11.16
N PHE A 25 -0.50 3.79 11.57
CA PHE A 25 -0.08 4.58 12.73
C PHE A 25 1.37 5.08 12.67
N GLU A 26 2.05 4.96 11.54
CA GLU A 26 3.43 5.40 11.32
C GLU A 26 3.51 6.92 11.20
N THR A 27 4.67 7.50 11.50
CA THR A 27 4.86 8.95 11.36
C THR A 27 4.57 9.40 9.92
N ASN A 28 3.63 10.33 9.74
CA ASN A 28 3.07 10.77 8.45
C ASN A 28 2.24 9.72 7.67
N GLY A 29 1.98 8.55 8.26
CA GLY A 29 1.06 7.53 7.76
C GLY A 29 -0.38 7.75 8.19
N ASN A 30 -1.30 6.98 7.60
CA ASN A 30 -2.71 7.02 7.96
C ASN A 30 -2.91 6.50 9.40
N GLY A 31 -3.77 7.16 10.16
CA GLY A 31 -4.06 6.82 11.56
C GLY A 31 -3.17 7.49 12.59
N ALA A 32 -1.96 7.96 12.22
CA ALA A 32 -1.04 8.55 13.19
C ALA A 32 -1.48 9.92 13.74
N ASN A 33 -2.10 10.74 12.87
CA ASN A 33 -2.59 12.08 13.22
C ASN A 33 -4.11 12.19 13.00
N TRP A 34 -4.82 11.07 12.97
CA TRP A 34 -6.28 11.03 12.87
C TRP A 34 -6.94 11.36 14.20
N THR A 35 -8.21 11.74 14.15
CA THR A 35 -8.99 12.00 15.36
C THR A 35 -9.66 10.71 15.82
N TRP A 36 -9.09 10.07 16.83
CA TRP A 36 -9.63 8.86 17.44
C TRP A 36 -10.46 9.19 18.67
N THR A 37 -11.75 8.87 18.62
CA THR A 37 -12.65 8.99 19.77
C THR A 37 -12.83 7.63 20.42
N THR A 38 -12.53 7.51 21.72
CA THR A 38 -12.85 6.31 22.49
C THR A 38 -14.23 6.42 23.11
N PHE A 39 -14.94 5.30 23.20
CA PHE A 39 -16.33 5.28 23.67
C PHE A 39 -16.60 4.09 24.58
N GLU A 40 -17.61 4.25 25.44
CA GLU A 40 -18.16 3.21 26.31
C GLU A 40 -17.14 2.53 27.24
N ASN A 41 -15.96 3.12 27.40
CA ASN A 41 -14.83 2.56 28.13
C ASN A 41 -14.66 3.26 29.49
N ASP A 42 -15.75 3.41 30.25
CA ASP A 42 -15.80 4.14 31.52
C ASP A 42 -15.31 5.61 31.37
N LEU A 43 -14.11 5.94 31.84
CA LEU A 43 -13.53 7.29 31.71
C LEU A 43 -13.11 7.63 30.27
N ASN A 44 -13.24 6.70 29.31
CA ASN A 44 -12.83 6.85 27.92
C ASN A 44 -11.40 7.37 27.80
N PRO A 45 -10.39 6.63 28.31
CA PRO A 45 -8.99 6.99 28.07
C PRO A 45 -8.76 7.09 26.56
N PRO A 46 -7.99 8.09 26.08
CA PRO A 46 -7.76 8.26 24.65
C PRO A 46 -7.00 7.08 24.06
N LEU A 47 -7.17 6.86 22.75
CA LEU A 47 -6.30 5.95 22.01
C LEU A 47 -4.90 6.57 21.95
N GLU A 48 -3.88 5.81 22.33
CA GLU A 48 -2.50 6.29 22.34
C GLU A 48 -1.75 5.73 21.13
N ILE A 49 -1.08 6.59 20.36
CA ILE A 49 -0.12 6.12 19.33
C ILE A 49 1.26 6.10 19.97
N ILE A 50 1.83 4.91 20.15
CA ILE A 50 3.09 4.71 20.89
C ILE A 50 4.10 3.93 20.05
N ALA A 51 5.37 3.92 20.48
CA ALA A 51 6.35 3.00 19.92
C ALA A 51 5.89 1.55 20.09
N ASN A 52 6.07 0.73 19.05
CA ASN A 52 5.69 -0.67 19.08
C ASN A 52 6.48 -1.40 20.19
N PRO A 53 5.80 -1.97 21.21
CA PRO A 53 6.47 -2.62 22.34
C PRO A 53 7.09 -3.98 21.95
N ASP A 54 6.67 -4.56 20.83
CA ASP A 54 7.16 -5.84 20.32
C ASP A 54 7.36 -5.76 18.80
N VAL A 55 8.54 -5.30 18.39
CA VAL A 55 8.97 -5.16 16.98
C VAL A 55 9.46 -6.49 16.38
N SER A 56 8.70 -7.57 16.58
CA SER A 56 9.08 -8.90 16.15
C SER A 56 7.97 -9.66 15.42
N GLY A 57 8.31 -10.83 14.87
CA GLY A 57 7.35 -11.68 14.18
C GLY A 57 6.78 -11.02 12.93
N ILE A 58 5.46 -10.97 12.83
CA ILE A 58 4.74 -10.42 11.66
C ILE A 58 4.62 -8.89 11.70
N ASN A 59 4.85 -8.25 12.85
CA ASN A 59 4.74 -6.80 12.97
C ASN A 59 6.06 -6.16 13.40
N THR A 60 6.74 -5.56 12.44
CA THR A 60 8.01 -4.83 12.67
C THR A 60 7.84 -3.32 12.49
N SER A 61 6.62 -2.81 12.66
CA SER A 61 6.30 -1.38 12.62
C SER A 61 7.01 -0.61 13.73
N SER A 62 7.22 0.68 13.54
CA SER A 62 7.84 1.54 14.55
C SER A 62 6.81 1.95 15.60
N THR A 63 5.56 2.16 15.20
CA THR A 63 4.49 2.66 16.07
C THR A 63 3.21 1.86 15.90
N VAL A 64 2.40 1.82 16.96
CA VAL A 64 1.12 1.09 17.03
C VAL A 64 0.10 1.89 17.81
N ALA A 65 -1.18 1.60 17.60
CA ALA A 65 -2.24 2.10 18.46
C ALA A 65 -2.34 1.23 19.73
N LYS A 66 -2.28 1.85 20.90
CA LYS A 66 -2.53 1.24 22.20
C LYS A 66 -3.92 1.64 22.69
N TYR A 67 -4.75 0.64 22.94
CA TYR A 67 -6.04 0.76 23.58
C TYR A 67 -5.98 0.10 24.96
N THR A 68 -6.48 0.80 25.98
CA THR A 68 -6.61 0.25 27.34
C THR A 68 -8.08 -0.04 27.59
N ALA A 69 -8.50 -1.29 27.47
CA ALA A 69 -9.87 -1.69 27.78
C ALA A 69 -10.03 -1.80 29.30
N LEU A 70 -10.83 -0.91 29.89
CA LEU A 70 -10.98 -0.85 31.34
C LEU A 70 -11.91 -1.96 31.84
N GLN A 71 -11.61 -2.48 33.03
CA GLN A 71 -12.42 -3.49 33.70
C GLN A 71 -13.87 -3.06 33.83
N ASN A 72 -14.07 -1.78 34.18
CA ASN A 72 -15.39 -1.17 34.37
C ASN A 72 -16.00 -0.65 33.06
N GLY A 73 -15.23 -0.63 31.96
CA GLY A 73 -15.73 -0.28 30.64
C GLY A 73 -16.74 -1.32 30.14
N ASN A 74 -17.65 -0.91 29.25
CA ASN A 74 -18.63 -1.83 28.70
C ASN A 74 -17.95 -2.96 27.90
N PRO A 75 -18.58 -4.13 27.80
CA PRO A 75 -18.13 -5.24 26.96
C PRO A 75 -17.78 -4.86 25.52
N TRP A 76 -18.48 -3.89 24.94
CA TRP A 76 -18.32 -3.40 23.56
C TRP A 76 -17.60 -2.05 23.49
N ALA A 77 -16.80 -1.71 24.50
CA ALA A 77 -15.97 -0.51 24.47
C ALA A 77 -15.01 -0.54 23.27
N GLY A 78 -14.78 0.61 22.65
CA GLY A 78 -13.97 0.70 21.44
C GLY A 78 -13.49 2.10 21.13
N PHE A 79 -13.07 2.28 19.88
CA PHE A 79 -12.66 3.57 19.34
C PHE A 79 -13.03 3.71 17.86
N GLU A 80 -13.17 4.96 17.41
CA GLU A 80 -13.65 5.28 16.07
C GLU A 80 -12.92 6.48 15.46
N SER A 81 -12.82 6.49 14.14
CA SER A 81 -12.26 7.62 13.38
C SER A 81 -13.27 8.76 13.21
N MET A 82 -12.83 9.95 12.85
CA MET A 82 -13.73 11.08 12.56
C MET A 82 -14.42 10.94 11.19
N HIS A 83 -15.74 11.20 11.15
CA HIS A 83 -16.52 11.30 9.93
C HIS A 83 -15.99 12.37 8.96
N GLY A 84 -16.15 12.13 7.66
CA GLY A 84 -15.86 13.09 6.59
C GLY A 84 -14.39 13.48 6.39
N ALA A 85 -13.44 12.88 7.13
CA ALA A 85 -12.03 13.23 7.04
C ALA A 85 -11.09 12.01 7.07
N ASP A 86 -11.09 11.25 8.16
CA ASP A 86 -10.01 10.31 8.50
C ASP A 86 -9.91 9.14 7.52
N ILE A 87 -10.75 8.11 7.66
CA ILE A 87 -10.72 6.98 6.73
C ILE A 87 -11.21 7.36 5.32
N GLY A 88 -11.82 8.52 5.15
CA GLY A 88 -12.43 8.95 3.88
C GLY A 88 -13.74 8.21 3.60
N SER A 89 -14.50 8.71 2.63
CA SER A 89 -15.77 8.08 2.22
C SER A 89 -15.53 7.01 1.15
N PHE A 90 -16.20 5.86 1.27
CA PHE A 90 -16.10 4.77 0.32
C PHE A 90 -17.32 3.82 0.36
N SER A 91 -17.41 2.98 -0.68
CA SER A 91 -18.31 1.83 -0.75
C SER A 91 -17.51 0.56 -0.87
N PHE A 92 -18.00 -0.54 -0.30
CA PHE A 92 -17.37 -1.84 -0.50
C PHE A 92 -17.50 -2.31 -1.95
N ASN A 93 -16.44 -2.91 -2.45
CA ASN A 93 -16.36 -3.59 -3.73
C ASN A 93 -15.35 -4.75 -3.61
N SER A 94 -15.14 -5.50 -4.68
CA SER A 94 -14.30 -6.70 -4.67
C SER A 94 -12.82 -6.46 -4.32
N SER A 95 -12.30 -5.23 -4.38
CA SER A 95 -10.90 -4.92 -4.07
C SER A 95 -10.66 -4.42 -2.64
N ASN A 96 -11.70 -4.03 -1.90
CA ASN A 96 -11.57 -3.48 -0.54
C ASN A 96 -12.46 -4.17 0.51
N CYS A 97 -13.21 -5.22 0.13
CA CYS A 97 -14.12 -5.90 1.05
C CYS A 97 -13.42 -6.85 2.03
N THR A 98 -12.11 -7.10 1.89
CA THR A 98 -11.34 -7.87 2.87
C THR A 98 -10.50 -6.93 3.72
N VAL A 99 -10.78 -6.87 5.01
CA VAL A 99 -10.04 -6.02 5.95
C VAL A 99 -9.21 -6.91 6.87
N LYS A 100 -7.91 -6.67 6.88
CA LYS A 100 -6.98 -7.33 7.81
C LYS A 100 -6.62 -6.37 8.92
N ILE A 101 -6.37 -6.88 10.12
CA ILE A 101 -5.90 -6.10 11.27
C ILE A 101 -4.89 -6.95 12.04
N MET A 102 -3.77 -6.35 12.44
CA MET A 102 -2.87 -6.98 13.39
C MET A 102 -3.27 -6.59 14.81
N VAL A 103 -3.38 -7.59 15.67
CA VAL A 103 -3.71 -7.41 17.09
C VAL A 103 -2.68 -8.11 17.96
N TRP A 104 -2.35 -7.50 19.09
CA TRP A 104 -1.61 -8.10 20.19
C TRP A 104 -2.36 -7.79 21.49
N LYS A 105 -2.68 -8.80 22.29
CA LYS A 105 -3.33 -8.63 23.61
C LYS A 105 -3.06 -9.81 24.53
N SER A 106 -3.32 -9.63 25.83
CA SER A 106 -3.04 -10.62 26.87
C SER A 106 -4.15 -11.64 27.13
N VAL A 107 -5.30 -11.51 26.48
CA VAL A 107 -6.49 -12.35 26.67
C VAL A 107 -7.11 -12.77 25.33
N ILE A 108 -7.90 -13.84 25.35
CA ILE A 108 -8.74 -14.24 24.21
C ILE A 108 -10.10 -13.56 24.35
N SER A 109 -10.50 -12.80 23.34
CA SER A 109 -11.81 -12.16 23.23
C SER A 109 -12.07 -11.75 21.79
N ASP A 110 -13.31 -11.43 21.45
CA ASP A 110 -13.63 -11.01 20.08
C ASP A 110 -12.96 -9.68 19.75
N VAL A 111 -12.34 -9.60 18.58
CA VAL A 111 -12.03 -8.33 17.92
C VAL A 111 -13.18 -8.03 16.97
N GLY A 112 -13.80 -6.87 17.13
CA GLY A 112 -14.91 -6.42 16.30
C GLY A 112 -14.51 -5.31 15.35
N LEU A 113 -15.10 -5.33 14.15
CA LEU A 113 -14.97 -4.23 13.20
C LEU A 113 -16.32 -3.91 12.56
N LYS A 114 -16.62 -2.62 12.44
CA LYS A 114 -17.75 -2.14 11.62
C LYS A 114 -17.41 -0.81 10.96
N PHE A 115 -18.28 -0.42 10.03
CA PHE A 115 -18.20 0.84 9.32
C PHE A 115 -19.54 1.57 9.39
N VAL A 116 -19.46 2.89 9.49
CA VAL A 116 -20.60 3.77 9.74
C VAL A 116 -20.69 4.79 8.61
N SER A 117 -21.92 5.09 8.21
CA SER A 117 -22.23 6.10 7.20
C SER A 117 -22.21 7.52 7.76
N PRO A 118 -22.14 8.55 6.89
CA PRO A 118 -22.18 9.94 7.33
C PRO A 118 -23.45 10.32 8.12
N SER A 119 -24.53 9.56 7.98
CA SER A 119 -25.80 9.72 8.71
C SER A 119 -25.92 8.80 9.93
N SER A 120 -24.80 8.20 10.37
CA SER A 120 -24.69 7.30 11.52
C SER A 120 -25.49 5.99 11.42
N ALA A 121 -25.95 5.62 10.22
CA ALA A 121 -26.42 4.25 9.94
C ALA A 121 -25.22 3.30 9.80
N ALA A 122 -25.39 2.04 10.21
CA ALA A 122 -24.37 0.99 10.10
C ALA A 122 -25.01 -0.40 10.01
N GLN A 123 -24.29 -1.34 9.40
CA GLN A 123 -24.55 -2.76 9.57
C GLN A 123 -23.98 -3.26 10.91
N PRO A 124 -24.44 -4.40 11.45
CA PRO A 124 -23.84 -5.00 12.64
C PRO A 124 -22.34 -5.25 12.48
N GLU A 125 -21.62 -5.23 13.59
CA GLU A 125 -20.20 -5.54 13.62
C GLU A 125 -19.93 -7.01 13.28
N ILE A 126 -18.84 -7.24 12.53
CA ILE A 126 -18.26 -8.57 12.40
C ILE A 126 -17.31 -8.76 13.57
N LYS A 127 -17.39 -9.90 14.25
CA LYS A 127 -16.57 -10.26 15.41
C LYS A 127 -15.84 -11.56 15.16
N ILE A 128 -14.55 -11.55 15.44
CA ILE A 128 -13.67 -12.72 15.30
C ILE A 128 -12.79 -12.80 16.54
N PRO A 129 -12.78 -13.92 17.27
CA PRO A 129 -11.88 -14.10 18.39
C PRO A 129 -10.43 -14.20 17.89
N ASN A 130 -9.51 -13.52 18.59
CA ASN A 130 -8.10 -13.84 18.44
C ASN A 130 -7.82 -15.26 18.95
N THR A 131 -6.77 -15.89 18.45
CA THR A 131 -6.34 -17.24 18.85
C THR A 131 -5.05 -17.22 19.67
N LYS A 132 -4.31 -16.10 19.62
CA LYS A 132 -3.01 -15.93 20.27
C LYS A 132 -3.07 -14.88 21.38
N ILE A 133 -2.22 -15.04 22.38
CA ILE A 133 -2.03 -14.06 23.45
C ILE A 133 -0.56 -13.69 23.56
N ASN A 134 -0.28 -12.43 23.91
CA ASN A 134 1.06 -11.87 24.08
C ASN A 134 1.99 -12.05 22.87
N GLU A 135 1.42 -12.14 21.67
CA GLU A 135 2.13 -12.13 20.40
C GLU A 135 1.22 -11.52 19.32
N TRP A 136 1.81 -11.07 18.21
CA TRP A 136 1.06 -10.50 17.09
C TRP A 136 0.29 -11.57 16.31
N GLU A 137 -0.96 -11.25 16.01
CA GLU A 137 -1.86 -12.05 15.17
C GLU A 137 -2.51 -11.18 14.09
N GLU A 138 -2.59 -11.68 12.86
CA GLU A 138 -3.38 -11.05 11.79
C GLU A 138 -4.78 -11.68 11.77
N ILE A 139 -5.81 -10.87 12.00
CA ILE A 139 -7.22 -11.27 11.88
C ILE A 139 -7.77 -10.74 10.56
N VAL A 140 -8.55 -11.57 9.86
CA VAL A 140 -9.14 -11.27 8.56
C VAL A 140 -10.65 -11.17 8.66
N PHE A 141 -11.20 -10.01 8.33
CA PHE A 141 -12.63 -9.73 8.26
C PHE A 141 -13.10 -9.71 6.80
N ASP A 142 -14.20 -10.42 6.52
CA ASP A 142 -14.84 -10.47 5.21
C ASP A 142 -16.12 -9.64 5.17
N PHE A 143 -16.05 -8.48 4.51
CA PHE A 143 -17.16 -7.58 4.25
C PHE A 143 -17.74 -7.74 2.83
N SER A 144 -17.43 -8.82 2.11
CA SER A 144 -17.95 -9.04 0.75
C SER A 144 -19.48 -9.07 0.69
N SER A 145 -20.12 -9.53 1.77
CA SER A 145 -21.58 -9.50 1.92
C SER A 145 -22.18 -8.10 2.01
N LEU A 146 -21.37 -7.06 2.23
CA LEU A 146 -21.83 -5.66 2.33
C LEU A 146 -21.67 -4.86 1.03
N ILE A 147 -21.18 -5.49 -0.06
CA ILE A 147 -21.08 -4.83 -1.37
C ILE A 147 -22.49 -4.48 -1.87
N GLY A 148 -22.75 -3.18 -2.06
CA GLY A 148 -24.06 -2.68 -2.51
C GLY A 148 -25.18 -2.82 -1.46
N VAL A 149 -24.84 -3.03 -0.18
CA VAL A 149 -25.79 -3.12 0.92
C VAL A 149 -25.87 -1.78 1.65
N PHE A 150 -27.07 -1.38 2.07
CA PHE A 150 -27.26 -0.16 2.86
C PHE A 150 -26.59 -0.27 4.25
N PRO A 151 -25.87 0.76 4.74
CA PRO A 151 -25.54 1.97 4.02
C PRO A 151 -24.44 1.72 2.98
N GLU A 152 -24.70 2.12 1.73
CA GLU A 152 -23.77 1.85 0.62
C GLU A 152 -22.48 2.67 0.75
N ILE A 153 -22.55 3.86 1.35
CA ILE A 153 -21.42 4.75 1.58
C ILE A 153 -21.15 4.84 3.07
N VAL A 154 -19.91 4.54 3.44
CA VAL A 154 -19.37 4.63 4.80
C VAL A 154 -18.20 5.60 4.83
N ASP A 155 -17.96 6.24 5.96
CA ASP A 155 -16.88 7.23 6.14
C ASP A 155 -16.26 7.24 7.54
N GLN A 156 -16.61 6.24 8.37
CA GLN A 156 -16.03 6.03 9.68
C GLN A 156 -15.76 4.54 9.89
N ILE A 157 -14.60 4.22 10.46
CA ILE A 157 -14.25 2.90 10.94
C ILE A 157 -14.40 2.85 12.46
N VAL A 158 -14.96 1.77 12.97
CA VAL A 158 -15.15 1.54 14.41
C VAL A 158 -14.52 0.20 14.77
N VAL A 159 -13.59 0.23 15.72
CA VAL A 159 -12.83 -0.94 16.19
C VAL A 159 -13.27 -1.26 17.62
N PHE A 160 -13.55 -2.54 17.86
CA PHE A 160 -13.83 -3.11 19.18
C PHE A 160 -12.68 -4.06 19.56
N PRO A 161 -11.65 -3.61 20.27
CA PRO A 161 -10.41 -4.39 20.43
C PRO A 161 -10.55 -5.60 21.35
N ASP A 162 -11.50 -5.53 22.28
CA ASP A 162 -11.69 -6.50 23.37
C ASP A 162 -13.18 -6.68 23.66
N PHE A 163 -13.93 -7.26 22.72
CA PHE A 163 -15.37 -7.48 22.85
C PHE A 163 -15.65 -8.76 23.67
N ASP A 164 -16.10 -8.60 24.91
CA ASP A 164 -16.40 -9.73 25.80
C ASP A 164 -17.66 -9.50 26.62
N LEU A 165 -18.77 -10.14 26.23
CA LEU A 165 -20.06 -10.04 26.92
C LEU A 165 -20.05 -10.64 28.34
N ASN A 166 -19.07 -11.46 28.68
CA ASN A 166 -18.90 -11.94 30.05
C ASN A 166 -18.26 -10.87 30.96
N GLY A 167 -17.82 -9.75 30.37
CA GLY A 167 -17.11 -8.68 31.06
C GLY A 167 -15.64 -9.00 31.27
N ARG A 168 -14.91 -8.01 31.80
CA ARG A 168 -13.47 -8.11 32.03
C ARG A 168 -13.20 -8.36 33.51
N THR A 169 -12.16 -9.13 33.83
CA THR A 169 -11.71 -9.36 35.20
C THR A 169 -10.63 -8.37 35.66
N GLN A 170 -10.08 -7.59 34.72
CA GLN A 170 -9.03 -6.60 34.92
C GLN A 170 -8.99 -5.65 33.72
N ASP A 171 -8.17 -4.60 33.81
CA ASP A 171 -7.83 -3.79 32.63
C ASP A 171 -6.97 -4.63 31.66
N ASN A 172 -7.29 -4.55 30.38
CA ASN A 172 -6.55 -5.21 29.31
C ASN A 172 -5.87 -4.17 28.43
N ILE A 173 -4.60 -4.40 28.11
CA ILE A 173 -3.85 -3.59 27.13
C ILE A 173 -3.87 -4.33 25.80
N ILE A 174 -4.32 -3.64 24.76
CA ILE A 174 -4.43 -4.16 23.41
C ILE A 174 -3.64 -3.23 22.48
N TYR A 175 -2.80 -3.81 21.63
CA TYR A 175 -2.15 -3.10 20.54
C TYR A 175 -2.79 -3.49 19.22
N ILE A 176 -3.03 -2.48 18.39
CA ILE A 176 -3.64 -2.59 17.06
C ILE A 176 -2.70 -1.95 16.06
N ASP A 177 -2.54 -2.60 14.91
CA ASP A 177 -1.75 -2.07 13.81
C ASP A 177 -2.20 -2.63 12.45
N ASN A 178 -1.72 -2.01 11.37
CA ASN A 178 -1.81 -2.52 10.00
C ASN A 178 -3.25 -2.90 9.58
N ILE A 179 -4.20 -1.98 9.76
CA ILE A 179 -5.58 -2.16 9.29
C ILE A 179 -5.59 -2.00 7.76
N TYR A 180 -6.30 -2.92 7.08
CA TYR A 180 -6.15 -3.22 5.64
C TYR A 180 -4.82 -3.89 5.27
N GLY A 181 -4.18 -4.51 6.26
CA GLY A 181 -2.90 -5.18 6.12
C GLY A 181 -1.75 -4.19 6.21
N SER A 182 -0.55 -4.73 6.43
CA SER A 182 0.64 -3.91 6.31
C SER A 182 0.82 -3.55 4.85
N VAL A 183 1.17 -2.29 4.56
CA VAL A 183 2.09 -2.08 3.46
C VAL A 183 3.38 -2.76 3.89
N THR A 184 3.44 -4.08 3.69
CA THR A 184 4.68 -4.56 3.15
C THR A 184 4.89 -3.65 1.97
N ASN A 185 5.93 -2.84 2.01
CA ASN A 185 6.74 -2.79 0.83
C ASN A 185 7.05 -4.28 0.54
N THR A 186 6.11 -5.03 -0.10
CA THR A 186 6.45 -5.75 -1.30
C THR A 186 7.30 -4.73 -1.95
N SER A 187 8.61 -4.97 -1.88
CA SER A 187 9.54 -4.13 -2.58
C SER A 187 8.82 -3.93 -3.89
N ILE A 188 8.56 -2.67 -4.23
CA ILE A 188 8.58 -2.35 -5.64
C ILE A 188 9.80 -3.14 -6.09
N THR A 189 9.69 -3.93 -7.14
CA THR A 189 10.90 -4.00 -7.93
C THR A 189 11.12 -2.54 -8.31
N GLU A 190 11.77 -1.76 -7.42
CA GLU A 190 12.71 -0.76 -7.82
C GLU A 190 13.43 -1.54 -8.88
N ASN A 191 13.22 -1.15 -10.13
CA ASN A 191 14.12 -1.56 -11.17
C ASN A 191 15.48 -1.26 -10.59
N LYS A 192 16.15 -2.29 -10.02
CA LYS A 192 17.49 -2.24 -9.45
C LYS A 192 18.20 -1.36 -10.43
N THR A 193 18.51 -0.13 -10.02
CA THR A 193 18.92 0.96 -10.91
C THR A 193 19.68 0.35 -12.06
N ASN A 194 19.04 0.26 -13.25
CA ASN A 194 19.46 -0.64 -14.32
C ASN A 194 20.97 -0.52 -14.49
N ALA A 195 21.74 -1.46 -13.93
CA ALA A 195 23.18 -1.28 -13.77
C ALA A 195 23.93 -1.46 -15.10
N ILE A 196 23.16 -1.50 -16.19
CA ILE A 196 23.58 -1.39 -17.57
C ILE A 196 23.56 0.09 -17.96
N GLN A 197 24.75 0.65 -18.14
CA GLN A 197 24.98 1.98 -18.70
C GLN A 197 25.35 1.84 -20.18
N VAL A 198 24.80 2.72 -21.02
CA VAL A 198 25.12 2.80 -22.44
C VAL A 198 25.48 4.24 -22.76
N PHE A 199 26.66 4.49 -23.30
CA PHE A 199 27.15 5.84 -23.59
C PHE A 199 28.12 5.86 -24.79
N PRO A 200 28.23 6.99 -25.50
CA PRO A 200 27.41 8.20 -25.39
C PRO A 200 26.02 8.00 -26.00
N ILE A 201 25.03 8.78 -25.55
CA ILE A 201 23.71 8.89 -26.19
C ILE A 201 23.39 10.39 -26.33
N PRO A 202 23.21 10.94 -27.54
CA PRO A 202 23.38 10.30 -28.87
C PRO A 202 24.85 9.92 -29.19
N SER A 203 25.07 9.09 -30.23
CA SER A 203 26.40 8.66 -30.68
C SER A 203 26.50 8.63 -32.22
N ASN A 204 27.72 8.61 -32.76
CA ASN A 204 27.99 8.37 -34.19
C ASN A 204 27.92 6.86 -34.57
N GLY A 205 27.19 6.05 -33.79
CA GLY A 205 27.03 4.60 -34.00
C GLY A 205 27.90 3.70 -33.13
N VAL A 206 28.78 4.25 -32.28
CA VAL A 206 29.61 3.49 -31.34
C VAL A 206 29.10 3.66 -29.92
N PHE A 207 28.79 2.56 -29.22
CA PHE A 207 28.32 2.60 -27.84
C PHE A 207 29.19 1.74 -26.92
N ASN A 208 29.59 2.32 -25.81
CA ASN A 208 30.18 1.61 -24.68
C ASN A 208 29.08 1.19 -23.72
N ILE A 209 29.13 -0.07 -23.31
CA ILE A 209 28.14 -0.72 -22.47
C ILE A 209 28.85 -1.25 -21.23
N THR A 210 28.37 -0.86 -20.06
CA THR A 210 28.89 -1.32 -18.77
C THR A 210 27.75 -1.93 -17.98
N SER A 211 27.91 -3.16 -17.51
CA SER A 211 26.94 -3.94 -16.72
C SER A 211 27.54 -4.26 -15.35
N LYS A 212 27.08 -3.60 -14.27
CA LYS A 212 27.55 -3.88 -12.90
C LYS A 212 26.53 -4.74 -12.14
N GLY A 213 26.90 -5.95 -11.74
CA GLY A 213 26.03 -6.79 -10.89
C GLY A 213 24.82 -7.43 -11.60
N ASN A 214 24.82 -7.46 -12.94
CA ASN A 214 23.82 -8.18 -13.75
C ASN A 214 24.50 -9.29 -14.56
N ASN A 215 23.89 -10.48 -14.63
CA ASN A 215 24.36 -11.64 -15.41
C ASN A 215 24.04 -11.50 -16.92
N VAL A 216 24.33 -10.33 -17.50
CA VAL A 216 24.06 -10.10 -18.94
C VAL A 216 24.97 -10.98 -19.76
N ARG A 217 24.38 -11.83 -20.59
CA ARG A 217 25.09 -12.74 -21.50
C ARG A 217 24.93 -12.38 -22.96
N GLN A 218 23.92 -11.60 -23.29
CA GLN A 218 23.66 -11.21 -24.67
C GLN A 218 23.03 -9.82 -24.74
N LEU A 219 23.42 -9.09 -25.78
CA LEU A 219 22.75 -7.87 -26.20
C LEU A 219 22.22 -8.05 -27.63
N VAL A 220 21.06 -7.45 -27.90
CA VAL A 220 20.42 -7.43 -29.21
C VAL A 220 19.90 -6.01 -29.49
N VAL A 221 20.21 -5.47 -30.65
CA VAL A 221 19.76 -4.17 -31.11
C VAL A 221 18.60 -4.37 -32.07
N TYR A 222 17.51 -3.66 -31.81
CA TYR A 222 16.31 -3.63 -32.64
C TYR A 222 16.09 -2.23 -33.19
N ASP A 223 15.47 -2.16 -34.37
CA ASP A 223 14.82 -0.94 -34.81
C ASP A 223 13.49 -0.69 -34.07
N LEU A 224 12.83 0.44 -34.33
CA LEU A 224 11.54 0.77 -33.71
C LEU A 224 10.37 -0.09 -34.22
N THR A 225 10.56 -0.85 -35.29
CA THR A 225 9.56 -1.81 -35.79
C THR A 225 9.67 -3.17 -35.10
N GLY A 226 10.73 -3.40 -34.31
CA GLY A 226 11.01 -4.64 -33.62
C GLY A 226 11.85 -5.62 -34.42
N SER A 227 12.45 -5.21 -35.54
CA SER A 227 13.35 -6.05 -36.34
C SER A 227 14.74 -6.11 -35.69
N GLU A 228 15.31 -7.32 -35.56
CA GLU A 228 16.67 -7.51 -35.04
C GLU A 228 17.70 -7.05 -36.07
N ILE A 229 18.58 -6.13 -35.66
CA ILE A 229 19.58 -5.52 -36.54
C ILE A 229 21.01 -5.93 -36.16
N PHE A 230 21.24 -6.20 -34.88
CA PHE A 230 22.56 -6.61 -34.39
C PHE A 230 22.43 -7.46 -33.14
N LYS A 231 23.30 -8.46 -32.99
CA LYS A 231 23.32 -9.34 -31.82
C LYS A 231 24.75 -9.67 -31.44
N LYS A 232 25.06 -9.62 -30.15
CA LYS A 232 26.41 -9.88 -29.64
C LYS A 232 26.38 -10.51 -28.24
N PRO A 233 27.17 -11.55 -27.97
CA PRO A 233 27.34 -12.07 -26.62
C PRO A 233 28.14 -11.10 -25.76
N MET A 234 27.78 -10.99 -24.47
CA MET A 234 28.49 -10.24 -23.44
C MET A 234 29.19 -11.22 -22.52
N ILE A 235 30.48 -11.43 -22.76
CA ILE A 235 31.33 -12.31 -21.94
C ILE A 235 31.81 -11.57 -20.69
N ASN A 236 32.10 -10.28 -20.84
CA ASN A 236 32.59 -9.40 -19.78
C ASN A 236 31.55 -8.35 -19.40
N ASN A 237 31.69 -7.79 -18.21
CA ASN A 237 30.84 -6.71 -17.71
C ASN A 237 30.93 -5.42 -18.54
N ASN A 238 31.98 -5.24 -19.35
CA ASN A 238 32.15 -4.11 -20.24
C ASN A 238 32.24 -4.60 -21.69
N CYS A 239 31.55 -3.95 -22.60
CA CYS A 239 31.57 -4.25 -24.03
C CYS A 239 31.36 -2.98 -24.85
N GLN A 240 31.99 -2.91 -26.02
CA GLN A 240 31.70 -1.90 -27.03
C GLN A 240 30.92 -2.53 -28.20
N ILE A 241 29.96 -1.79 -28.74
CA ILE A 241 29.31 -2.09 -30.01
C ILE A 241 29.59 -0.97 -31.00
N ASP A 242 29.81 -1.34 -32.26
CA ASP A 242 30.02 -0.43 -33.37
C ASP A 242 29.00 -0.77 -34.47
N LEU A 243 28.15 0.20 -34.76
CA LEU A 243 27.05 0.14 -35.71
C LEU A 243 27.22 1.18 -36.83
N THR A 244 28.33 1.92 -36.89
CA THR A 244 28.51 3.08 -37.78
C THR A 244 28.32 2.73 -39.27
N ASN A 245 28.66 1.51 -39.68
CA ASN A 245 28.53 1.04 -41.07
C ASN A 245 27.36 0.07 -41.29
N LYS A 246 26.51 -0.15 -40.28
CA LYS A 246 25.48 -1.19 -40.30
C LYS A 246 24.07 -0.65 -40.39
N ILE A 247 23.85 0.60 -39.99
CA ILE A 247 22.50 1.18 -39.83
C ILE A 247 22.47 2.67 -40.14
N ALA A 248 21.28 3.17 -40.47
CA ALA A 248 21.04 4.59 -40.71
C ALA A 248 20.95 5.38 -39.40
N LYS A 249 21.06 6.71 -39.49
CA LYS A 249 20.79 7.62 -38.38
C LYS A 249 19.35 7.47 -37.90
N GLY A 250 19.13 7.46 -36.58
CA GLY A 250 17.81 7.20 -36.01
C GLY A 250 17.83 6.66 -34.59
N SER A 251 16.65 6.29 -34.09
CA SER A 251 16.47 5.69 -32.76
C SER A 251 16.42 4.17 -32.83
N TYR A 252 17.03 3.51 -31.84
CA TYR A 252 17.10 2.05 -31.73
C TYR A 252 16.89 1.62 -30.28
N LEU A 253 16.55 0.34 -30.09
CA LEU A 253 16.41 -0.29 -28.77
C LEU A 253 17.49 -1.35 -28.59
N ILE A 254 18.23 -1.31 -27.48
CA ILE A 254 19.15 -2.38 -27.08
C ILE A 254 18.51 -3.18 -25.96
N LYS A 255 18.25 -4.46 -26.24
CA LYS A 255 17.75 -5.46 -25.29
C LYS A 255 18.91 -6.26 -24.72
N PHE A 256 18.92 -6.47 -23.42
CA PHE A 256 19.92 -7.27 -22.70
C PHE A 256 19.25 -8.49 -22.09
N THR A 257 19.84 -9.68 -22.25
CA THR A 257 19.31 -10.94 -21.71
C THR A 257 20.35 -11.75 -20.93
N ASP A 258 19.88 -12.61 -20.04
CA ASP A 258 20.71 -13.57 -19.30
C ASP A 258 21.03 -14.84 -20.14
N GLU A 259 21.69 -15.82 -19.52
CA GLU A 259 22.00 -17.13 -20.12
C GLU A 259 20.78 -17.97 -20.49
N ASN A 260 19.64 -17.74 -19.83
CA ASN A 260 18.38 -18.43 -20.08
C ASN A 260 17.49 -17.70 -21.08
N GLY A 261 17.94 -16.55 -21.60
CA GLY A 261 17.19 -15.72 -22.54
C GLY A 261 16.17 -14.78 -21.87
N ASN A 262 16.14 -14.70 -20.53
CA ASN A 262 15.26 -13.77 -19.83
C ASN A 262 15.70 -12.33 -20.05
N LEU A 263 14.73 -11.43 -20.20
CA LEU A 263 14.98 -10.00 -20.34
C LEU A 263 15.55 -9.43 -19.03
N ILE A 264 16.74 -8.84 -19.10
CA ILE A 264 17.35 -8.09 -18.00
C ILE A 264 16.99 -6.61 -18.08
N ALA A 265 17.18 -5.99 -19.25
CA ALA A 265 16.87 -4.57 -19.46
C ALA A 265 16.70 -4.22 -20.93
N THR A 266 16.05 -3.09 -21.18
CA THR A 266 16.00 -2.46 -22.51
C THR A 266 16.43 -0.99 -22.41
N LYS A 267 17.27 -0.52 -23.32
CA LYS A 267 17.75 0.87 -23.40
C LYS A 267 17.48 1.45 -24.78
N LYS A 268 16.87 2.63 -24.84
CA LYS A 268 16.77 3.40 -26.08
C LYS A 268 18.09 4.11 -26.34
N VAL A 269 18.59 4.04 -27.56
CA VAL A 269 19.77 4.78 -28.03
C VAL A 269 19.44 5.55 -29.31
N SER A 270 20.17 6.62 -29.55
CA SER A 270 20.03 7.45 -30.76
C SER A 270 21.37 7.55 -31.47
N ILE A 271 21.35 7.47 -32.80
CA ILE A 271 22.51 7.63 -33.67
C ILE A 271 22.29 8.86 -34.57
N ASP A 272 23.24 9.79 -34.50
CA ASP A 272 23.18 11.10 -35.17
C ASP A 272 24.17 11.25 -36.33
#